data_AF-A0A9D5Z3I0-F1
#
_entry.id   AF-A0A9D5Z3I0-F1
#
_cell.length_a   1.000
_cell.length_b   1.000
_cell.length_c   1.000
_cell.angle_alpha   90.00
_cell.angle_beta   90.00
_cell.angle_gamma   90.00
#
_symmetry.space_group_name_H-M   'P 1'
#
loop_
_entity.id
_entity.type
_entity.pdbx_description
1 polymer ?
#
loop_
_entity_poly.entity_id
_entity_poly.type
_entity_poly.pdbx_seq_one_letter_code
_entity_poly.pdbx_strand_id
1 'polypeptide(L)'
;MFKKFIVSALLSSAMITPALSHSFDDTDDAIHYRQAAFRLMAHNFGDMAAMLKGKKPMDKATFAQRANNVAAIAQLPHEGFIKGSDKGETDALAKIWQNKSDFNDKMKALQVKALSNMK
;
A
#
# COMPACT_ATOMS: atom_id res chain seq x y z
N MET A 1 0.42 71.08 -0.20
CA MET A 1 -0.55 70.24 0.55
C MET A 1 -1.36 69.44 -0.46
N PHE A 2 -1.79 68.22 -0.11
CA PHE A 2 -2.49 67.19 -0.93
C PHE A 2 -1.59 66.33 -1.82
N LYS A 3 -1.65 64.99 -1.86
CA LYS A 3 -2.01 63.92 -0.89
C LYS A 3 -1.39 62.65 -1.53
N LYS A 4 -0.70 61.83 -0.75
CA LYS A 4 -0.06 60.57 -1.18
C LYS A 4 -1.12 59.57 -1.65
N PHE A 5 -0.95 58.98 -2.84
CA PHE A 5 -1.63 57.73 -3.21
C PHE A 5 -0.56 56.65 -3.43
N ILE A 6 -0.34 55.84 -2.40
CA ILE A 6 0.44 54.60 -2.48
C ILE A 6 -0.56 53.52 -2.92
N VAL A 7 -0.43 53.06 -4.16
CA VAL A 7 -1.14 51.87 -4.64
C VAL A 7 -0.41 50.65 -4.07
N SER A 8 -1.00 50.02 -3.05
CA SER A 8 -0.54 48.74 -2.51
C SER A 8 -1.14 47.62 -3.35
N ALA A 9 -0.31 46.96 -4.17
CA ALA A 9 -0.70 45.76 -4.88
C ALA A 9 -0.65 44.57 -3.90
N LEU A 10 -1.81 44.10 -3.44
CA LEU A 10 -1.93 42.82 -2.76
C LEU A 10 -1.74 41.71 -3.78
N LEU A 11 -0.56 41.09 -3.77
CA LEU A 11 -0.29 39.86 -4.49
C LEU A 11 -0.81 38.69 -3.64
N SER A 12 -2.06 38.27 -3.88
CA SER A 12 -2.60 37.05 -3.29
C SER A 12 -1.92 35.84 -3.94
N SER A 13 -0.85 35.33 -3.32
CA SER A 13 -0.31 34.01 -3.65
C SER A 13 -1.37 32.95 -3.33
N ALA A 14 -2.08 32.48 -4.35
CA ALA A 14 -2.87 31.26 -4.26
C ALA A 14 -1.91 30.12 -3.93
N MET A 15 -2.00 29.58 -2.72
CA MET A 15 -1.30 28.34 -2.38
C MET A 15 -1.95 27.21 -3.19
N ILE A 16 -1.34 26.85 -4.30
CA ILE A 16 -1.63 25.59 -4.99
C ILE A 16 -1.10 24.49 -4.07
N THR A 17 -1.94 23.97 -3.18
CA THR A 17 -1.64 22.71 -2.52
C THR A 17 -1.62 21.65 -3.62
N PRO A 18 -0.50 20.93 -3.85
CA PRO A 18 -0.56 19.80 -4.76
C PRO A 18 -1.59 18.82 -4.19
N ALA A 19 -2.68 18.62 -4.92
CA ALA A 19 -3.55 17.49 -4.65
C ALA A 19 -2.65 16.26 -4.75
N LEU A 20 -2.47 15.54 -3.63
CA LEU A 20 -1.80 14.25 -3.62
C LEU A 20 -2.58 13.34 -4.56
N SER A 21 -2.13 13.30 -5.81
CA SER A 21 -2.71 12.49 -6.87
C SER A 21 -2.36 11.05 -6.48
N HIS A 22 -3.34 10.36 -5.89
CA HIS A 22 -3.24 8.92 -5.74
C HIS A 22 -3.66 8.32 -7.08
N SER A 23 -2.97 7.28 -7.56
CA SER A 23 -3.21 6.68 -8.89
C SER A 23 -4.56 5.93 -9.02
N PHE A 24 -5.46 6.06 -8.03
CA PHE A 24 -6.76 5.41 -8.00
C PHE A 24 -7.84 6.46 -8.22
N ASP A 25 -8.86 6.11 -9.01
CA ASP A 25 -9.97 7.00 -9.33
C ASP A 25 -10.81 7.32 -8.09
N ASP A 26 -10.94 6.37 -7.15
CA ASP A 26 -11.54 6.57 -5.84
C ASP A 26 -10.94 5.68 -4.73
N THR A 27 -11.52 5.77 -3.51
CA THR A 27 -11.09 4.97 -2.36
C THR A 27 -11.45 3.49 -2.46
N ASP A 28 -12.55 3.15 -3.13
CA ASP A 28 -13.04 1.78 -3.26
C ASP A 28 -12.12 0.99 -4.20
N ASP A 29 -11.61 1.61 -5.26
CA ASP A 29 -10.59 1.02 -6.13
C ASP A 29 -9.29 0.72 -5.37
N ALA A 30 -8.85 1.64 -4.52
CA ALA A 30 -7.66 1.44 -3.67
C ALA A 30 -7.87 0.30 -2.66
N ILE A 31 -9.10 0.17 -2.11
CA ILE A 31 -9.51 -0.93 -1.22
C ILE A 31 -9.50 -2.26 -1.97
N HIS A 32 -10.17 -2.33 -3.12
CA HIS A 32 -10.25 -3.54 -3.94
C HIS A 32 -8.86 -4.00 -4.38
N TYR A 33 -8.00 -3.07 -4.79
CA TYR A 33 -6.63 -3.33 -5.20
C TYR A 33 -5.83 -4.04 -4.09
N ARG A 34 -5.75 -3.44 -2.89
CA ARG A 34 -4.97 -4.04 -1.79
C ARG A 34 -5.57 -5.37 -1.32
N GLN A 35 -6.89 -5.50 -1.30
CA GLN A 35 -7.56 -6.75 -0.92
C GLN A 35 -7.27 -7.86 -1.95
N ALA A 36 -7.32 -7.56 -3.25
CA ALA A 36 -6.99 -8.51 -4.29
C ALA A 36 -5.54 -8.98 -4.17
N ALA A 37 -4.60 -8.06 -3.96
CA ALA A 37 -3.20 -8.38 -3.75
C ALA A 37 -3.02 -9.28 -2.50
N PHE A 38 -3.66 -8.96 -1.36
CA PHE A 38 -3.59 -9.82 -0.17
C PHE A 38 -4.21 -11.20 -0.38
N ARG A 39 -5.32 -11.31 -1.13
CA ARG A 39 -5.93 -12.61 -1.48
C ARG A 39 -5.00 -13.47 -2.32
N LEU A 40 -4.37 -12.90 -3.35
CA LEU A 40 -3.40 -13.61 -4.18
C LEU A 40 -2.18 -14.07 -3.37
N MET A 41 -1.67 -13.20 -2.49
CA MET A 41 -0.55 -13.53 -1.60
C MET A 41 -0.93 -14.65 -0.63
N ALA A 42 -2.11 -14.59 -0.01
CA ALA A 42 -2.59 -15.60 0.92
C ALA A 42 -2.72 -16.98 0.27
N HIS A 43 -3.22 -17.05 -0.97
CA HIS A 43 -3.31 -18.31 -1.72
C HIS A 43 -1.91 -18.93 -1.95
N ASN A 44 -0.96 -18.16 -2.48
CA ASN A 44 0.38 -18.68 -2.77
C ASN A 44 1.14 -19.05 -1.48
N PHE A 45 1.05 -18.21 -0.45
CA PHE A 45 1.65 -18.49 0.85
C PHE A 45 1.02 -19.71 1.55
N GLY A 46 -0.30 -19.87 1.43
CA GLY A 46 -1.04 -21.00 1.98
C GLY A 46 -0.58 -22.34 1.40
N ASP A 47 -0.32 -22.39 0.09
CA ASP A 47 0.17 -23.61 -0.58
C ASP A 47 1.57 -24.00 -0.07
N MET A 48 2.49 -23.03 0.07
CA MET A 48 3.80 -23.25 0.69
C MET A 48 3.66 -23.73 2.15
N ALA A 49 2.79 -23.11 2.93
CA ALA A 49 2.56 -23.48 4.31
C ALA A 49 1.98 -24.91 4.42
N ALA A 50 1.15 -25.34 3.48
CA ALA A 50 0.64 -26.71 3.43
C ALA A 50 1.76 -27.73 3.15
N MET A 51 2.69 -27.42 2.24
CA MET A 51 3.87 -28.27 1.99
C MET A 51 4.78 -28.36 3.23
N LEU A 52 5.10 -27.22 3.85
CA LEU A 52 5.98 -27.18 5.04
C LEU A 52 5.38 -27.90 6.25
N LYS A 53 4.04 -27.87 6.39
CA LYS A 53 3.32 -28.56 7.47
C LYS A 53 3.03 -30.03 7.16
N GLY A 54 3.50 -30.56 6.02
CA GLY A 54 3.25 -31.94 5.60
C GLY A 54 1.79 -32.23 5.25
N LYS A 55 0.95 -31.20 5.04
CA LYS A 55 -0.46 -31.36 4.63
C LYS A 55 -0.59 -31.75 3.15
N LYS A 56 0.46 -31.52 2.36
CA LYS A 56 0.62 -32.01 1.00
C LYS A 56 2.11 -32.32 0.73
N PRO A 57 2.43 -33.17 -0.27
CA PRO A 57 3.81 -33.46 -0.63
C PRO A 57 4.59 -32.19 -1.01
N MET A 58 5.87 -32.16 -0.65
CA MET A 58 6.78 -31.10 -1.08
C MET A 58 7.11 -31.26 -2.56
N ASP A 59 6.72 -30.28 -3.36
CA ASP A 59 7.17 -30.11 -4.73
C ASP A 59 8.05 -28.85 -4.78
N LYS A 60 9.35 -29.04 -4.99
CA LYS A 60 10.35 -27.96 -4.97
C LYS A 60 10.10 -26.92 -6.07
N ALA A 61 9.66 -27.35 -7.25
CA ALA A 61 9.43 -26.44 -8.38
C ALA A 61 8.21 -25.56 -8.10
N THR A 62 7.10 -26.19 -7.67
CA THR A 62 5.91 -25.46 -7.26
C THR A 62 6.21 -24.54 -6.08
N PHE A 63 6.94 -25.01 -5.05
CA PHE A 63 7.30 -24.18 -3.89
C PHE A 63 8.07 -22.92 -4.30
N ALA A 64 9.08 -23.06 -5.16
CA ALA A 64 9.85 -21.93 -5.68
C ALA A 64 8.98 -20.95 -6.48
N GLN A 65 8.09 -21.46 -7.33
CA GLN A 65 7.14 -20.61 -8.07
C GLN A 65 6.22 -19.84 -7.12
N ARG A 66 5.66 -20.49 -6.09
CA ARG A 66 4.81 -19.84 -5.09
C ARG A 66 5.57 -18.77 -4.30
N ALA A 67 6.82 -19.03 -3.94
CA ALA A 67 7.69 -18.07 -3.25
C ALA A 67 7.93 -16.83 -4.11
N ASN A 68 8.28 -17.00 -5.39
CA ASN A 68 8.47 -15.90 -6.33
C ASN A 68 7.20 -15.06 -6.50
N ASN A 69 6.04 -15.71 -6.59
CA ASN A 69 4.75 -15.01 -6.65
C ASN A 69 4.52 -14.16 -5.39
N VAL A 70 4.76 -14.72 -4.20
CA VAL A 70 4.63 -13.96 -2.94
C VAL A 70 5.59 -12.78 -2.91
N ALA A 71 6.84 -12.95 -3.37
CA ALA A 71 7.84 -11.88 -3.42
C ALA A 71 7.41 -10.71 -4.31
N ALA A 72 6.86 -11.01 -5.49
CA ALA A 72 6.32 -10.00 -6.41
C ALA A 72 5.06 -9.32 -5.84
N ILE A 73 4.09 -10.11 -5.36
CA ILE A 73 2.83 -9.58 -4.84
C ILE A 73 3.04 -8.72 -3.59
N ALA A 74 4.00 -9.06 -2.72
CA ALA A 74 4.29 -8.29 -1.50
C ALA A 74 4.64 -6.81 -1.77
N GLN A 75 5.07 -6.47 -2.99
CA GLN A 75 5.36 -5.09 -3.38
C GLN A 75 4.10 -4.26 -3.65
N LEU A 76 2.93 -4.88 -3.88
CA LEU A 76 1.75 -4.19 -4.40
C LEU A 76 0.84 -3.56 -3.33
N PRO A 77 0.40 -4.26 -2.26
CA PRO A 77 -0.73 -3.81 -1.44
C PRO A 77 -0.59 -2.44 -0.78
N HIS A 78 0.65 -2.02 -0.50
CA HIS A 78 0.94 -0.78 0.20
C HIS A 78 0.40 0.48 -0.52
N GLU A 79 0.33 0.45 -1.85
CA GLU A 79 -0.17 1.55 -2.69
C GLU A 79 -1.66 1.83 -2.42
N GLY A 80 -2.43 0.78 -2.11
CA GLY A 80 -3.86 0.89 -1.85
C GLY A 80 -4.21 1.52 -0.50
N PHE A 81 -3.24 1.78 0.39
CA PHE A 81 -3.50 2.41 1.70
C PHE A 81 -3.46 3.94 1.62
N ILE A 82 -4.33 4.52 0.79
CA ILE A 82 -4.46 5.96 0.56
C ILE A 82 -5.27 6.64 1.67
N LYS A 83 -5.16 7.97 1.81
CA LYS A 83 -5.94 8.73 2.82
C LYS A 83 -7.45 8.55 2.60
N GLY A 84 -8.22 8.34 3.66
CA GLY A 84 -9.69 8.19 3.60
C GLY A 84 -10.17 6.78 3.25
N SER A 85 -9.28 5.88 2.83
CA SER A 85 -9.63 4.48 2.55
C SER A 85 -9.74 3.62 3.82
N ASP A 86 -9.96 4.24 4.98
CA ASP A 86 -10.37 3.61 6.24
C ASP A 86 -11.89 3.48 6.37
N LYS A 87 -12.63 3.95 5.35
CA LYS A 87 -14.09 3.88 5.22
C LYS A 87 -14.48 2.92 4.10
N GLY A 88 -15.75 2.49 4.10
CA GLY A 88 -16.28 1.54 3.12
C GLY A 88 -16.08 0.08 3.53
N GLU A 89 -16.13 -0.82 2.54
CA GLU A 89 -15.99 -2.28 2.74
C GLU A 89 -14.52 -2.68 2.96
N THR A 90 -13.98 -2.35 4.15
CA THR A 90 -12.58 -2.55 4.49
C THR A 90 -12.34 -2.95 5.94
N ASP A 91 -11.46 -3.94 6.14
CA ASP A 91 -10.95 -4.33 7.47
C ASP A 91 -9.79 -3.45 7.96
N ALA A 92 -9.34 -2.48 7.15
CA ALA A 92 -8.25 -1.57 7.50
C ALA A 92 -8.67 -0.61 8.63
N LEU A 93 -8.11 -0.80 9.82
CA LEU A 93 -8.38 0.05 10.97
C LEU A 93 -7.83 1.48 10.78
N ALA A 94 -8.59 2.49 11.20
CA ALA A 94 -8.15 3.90 11.21
C ALA A 94 -6.78 4.13 11.88
N LYS A 95 -6.39 3.25 12.82
CA LYS A 95 -5.08 3.25 13.48
C LYS A 95 -3.90 3.18 12.51
N ILE A 96 -4.08 2.58 11.32
CA ILE A 96 -3.06 2.56 10.25
C ILE A 96 -2.64 3.99 9.87
N TRP A 97 -3.59 4.91 9.76
CA TRP A 97 -3.30 6.30 9.40
C TRP A 97 -2.82 7.13 10.60
N GLN A 98 -3.24 6.77 11.82
CA GLN A 98 -2.74 7.39 13.05
C GLN A 98 -1.27 7.05 13.33
N ASN A 99 -0.82 5.85 12.93
CA ASN A 99 0.57 5.42 13.05
C ASN A 99 1.10 4.88 11.70
N LYS A 100 1.07 5.75 10.69
CA LYS A 100 1.44 5.38 9.31
C LYS A 100 2.90 4.95 9.18
N SER A 101 3.80 5.48 10.02
CA SER A 101 5.22 5.08 10.02
C SER A 101 5.38 3.62 10.41
N ASP A 102 4.82 3.19 11.55
CA ASP A 102 4.90 1.79 11.99
C ASP A 102 4.26 0.83 10.98
N PHE A 103 3.14 1.23 10.37
CA PHE A 103 2.53 0.45 9.30
C PHE A 103 3.46 0.29 8.07
N ASN A 104 4.06 1.39 7.61
CA ASN A 104 4.97 1.37 6.47
C ASN A 104 6.23 0.53 6.77
N ASP A 105 6.75 0.60 8.00
CA ASP A 105 7.89 -0.23 8.44
C ASP A 105 7.55 -1.72 8.40
N LYS A 106 6.36 -2.11 8.85
CA LYS A 106 5.88 -3.51 8.75
C LYS A 106 5.70 -3.94 7.30
N MET A 107 5.16 -3.08 6.45
CA MET A 107 5.04 -3.37 5.02
C MET A 107 6.41 -3.53 4.36
N LYS A 108 7.38 -2.69 4.71
CA LYS A 108 8.75 -2.81 4.21
C LYS A 108 9.40 -4.10 4.71
N ALA A 109 9.19 -4.47 5.97
CA ALA A 109 9.69 -5.71 6.53
C ALA A 109 9.10 -6.94 5.81
N LEU A 110 7.80 -6.91 5.46
CA LEU A 110 7.17 -7.94 4.64
C LEU A 110 7.86 -8.05 3.27
N GLN A 111 8.01 -6.94 2.55
CA GLN A 111 8.67 -6.89 1.24
C GLN A 111 10.08 -7.46 1.29
N VAL A 112 10.90 -7.04 2.27
CA VAL A 112 12.28 -7.50 2.43
C VAL A 112 12.33 -9.00 2.72
N LYS A 113 11.49 -9.51 3.62
CA LYS A 113 11.43 -10.94 3.97
C LYS A 113 10.93 -11.80 2.81
N ALA A 114 10.01 -11.29 2.00
CA ALA A 114 9.52 -12.00 0.83
C ALA A 114 10.61 -12.10 -0.25
N LEU A 115 11.40 -11.05 -0.45
CA LEU A 115 12.53 -11.02 -1.38
C LEU A 115 13.73 -11.85 -0.91
N SER A 116 13.98 -11.94 0.40
CA SER A 116 15.11 -12.73 0.93
C SER A 116 14.99 -14.23 0.68
N ASN A 117 13.78 -14.72 0.41
CA ASN A 117 13.54 -16.12 0.08
C ASN A 117 13.92 -16.48 -1.37
N MET A 118 14.35 -15.50 -2.18
CA MET A 118 14.78 -15.69 -3.58
C MET A 118 16.31 -15.80 -3.75
N LYS A 119 17.09 -15.76 -2.65
CA LYS A 119 18.54 -15.93 -2.65
C LYS A 119 18.90 -17.30 -2.07
#